data_AF-A0A965UZ85-F1
#
_entry.id   AF-A0A965UZ85-F1
#
_cell.length_a   1.000
_cell.length_b   1.000
_cell.length_c   1.000
_cell.angle_alpha   90.00
_cell.angle_beta   90.00
_cell.angle_gamma   90.00
#
_symmetry.space_group_name_H-M   'P 1'
#
loop_
_entity.id
_entity.type
_entity.pdbx_description
1 polymer ?
#
loop_
_entity_poly.entity_id
_entity_poly.type
_entity_poly.pdbx_seq_one_letter_code
_entity_poly.pdbx_strand_id
1 'polypeptide(L)'
;MPIKSQFQEGESALIFSSEILFDKDTITLFARYHDELSAHRSKRVWVETFESHFLLEQGTDYQLEVKKEDTELETFFVLRCKFISACARYAFWRITNQQAPEAQYVLETAHIPFTDESWLDFHASSDLREFTTEEEFEVKDSPLSVDLETKSVRVNRNWFKKFETIVDKIVKSFDPH
;
A
#
# COMPACT_ATOMS: atom_id res chain seq x y z
N MET A 1 26.74 16.63 51.82
CA MET A 1 25.33 16.86 51.43
C MET A 1 25.26 17.06 49.92
N PRO A 2 24.76 16.09 49.14
CA PRO A 2 24.56 16.26 47.71
C PRO A 2 23.06 16.16 47.35
N ILE A 3 22.52 17.17 46.67
CA ILE A 3 21.36 17.00 45.80
C ILE A 3 21.67 17.76 44.51
N LYS A 4 22.20 17.03 43.52
CA LYS A 4 22.20 17.45 42.12
C LYS A 4 21.18 16.56 41.42
N SER A 5 19.98 17.08 41.24
CA SER A 5 18.98 16.55 40.30
C SER A 5 18.80 17.63 39.23
N GLN A 6 19.40 17.40 38.06
CA GLN A 6 19.09 18.17 36.86
C GLN A 6 18.52 17.20 35.84
N PHE A 7 17.19 17.28 35.75
CA PHE A 7 16.31 17.06 34.61
C PHE A 7 16.92 16.36 33.39
N GLN A 8 16.40 15.15 33.14
CA GLN A 8 16.50 14.43 31.88
C GLN A 8 15.79 15.22 30.78
N GLU A 9 16.51 15.51 29.69
CA GLU A 9 15.90 15.92 28.42
C GLU A 9 15.00 14.78 27.92
N GLY A 10 13.73 15.11 27.77
CA GLY A 10 12.72 14.24 27.19
C GLY A 10 12.90 14.20 25.68
N GLU A 11 13.54 13.16 25.18
CA GLU A 11 13.23 12.64 23.86
C GLU A 11 11.95 11.82 24.01
N SER A 12 10.81 12.46 23.75
CA SER A 12 9.53 11.79 23.57
C SER A 12 9.68 10.86 22.37
N ALA A 13 10.01 9.60 22.62
CA ALA A 13 10.01 8.55 21.62
C ALA A 13 8.59 8.44 21.04
N LEU A 14 8.37 9.08 19.90
CA LEU A 14 7.16 8.96 19.10
C LEU A 14 7.19 7.58 18.43
N ILE A 15 6.94 6.53 19.22
CA ILE A 15 6.72 5.18 18.69
C ILE A 15 5.29 5.15 18.15
N PHE A 16 5.08 5.76 16.98
CA PHE A 16 3.87 5.55 16.18
C PHE A 16 4.09 4.30 15.32
N SER A 17 4.15 3.12 15.94
CA SER A 17 4.07 1.90 15.14
C SER A 17 2.61 1.66 14.81
N SER A 18 2.07 2.37 13.81
CA SER A 18 0.84 1.93 13.17
C SER A 18 1.10 0.56 12.57
N GLU A 19 0.62 -0.49 13.23
CA GLU A 19 0.84 -1.84 12.75
C GLU A 19 -0.21 -2.16 11.69
N ILE A 20 0.25 -2.46 10.49
CA ILE A 20 -0.58 -3.06 9.45
C ILE A 20 -0.53 -4.57 9.60
N LEU A 21 -1.70 -5.19 9.69
CA LEU A 21 -1.85 -6.62 9.83
C LEU A 21 -2.60 -7.22 8.64
N PHE A 22 -2.00 -8.25 8.05
CA PHE A 22 -2.56 -8.99 6.91
C PHE A 22 -3.12 -10.33 7.40
N ASP A 23 -4.44 -10.44 7.44
CA ASP A 23 -5.13 -11.69 7.78
C ASP A 23 -5.41 -12.49 6.49
N LYS A 24 -4.63 -13.56 6.30
CA LYS A 24 -4.72 -14.44 5.11
C LYS A 24 -5.95 -15.34 5.13
N ASP A 25 -6.49 -15.66 6.31
CA ASP A 25 -7.63 -16.57 6.44
C ASP A 25 -8.93 -15.86 6.05
N THR A 26 -9.08 -14.60 6.49
CA THR A 26 -10.26 -13.79 6.16
C THR A 26 -10.07 -12.89 4.94
N ILE A 27 -8.86 -12.85 4.37
CA ILE A 27 -8.44 -11.95 3.29
C ILE A 27 -8.80 -10.50 3.64
N THR A 28 -8.32 -10.08 4.81
CA THR A 28 -8.60 -8.76 5.36
C THR A 28 -7.29 -8.05 5.69
N LEU A 29 -7.22 -6.76 5.37
CA LEU A 29 -6.14 -5.87 5.80
C LEU A 29 -6.62 -4.99 6.95
N PHE A 30 -5.85 -4.92 8.02
CA PHE A 30 -6.12 -4.10 9.18
C PHE A 30 -5.01 -3.07 9.38
N ALA A 31 -5.37 -1.89 9.85
CA ALA A 31 -4.41 -0.92 10.38
C ALA A 31 -5.01 -0.22 11.60
N ARG A 32 -4.17 0.00 12.61
CA ARG A 32 -4.57 0.63 13.87
C ARG A 32 -3.93 2.01 14.02
N TYR A 33 -4.74 2.98 14.43
CA TYR A 33 -4.35 4.37 14.61
C TYR A 33 -4.81 4.89 15.98
N HIS A 34 -4.05 5.83 16.55
CA HIS A 34 -4.41 6.51 17.80
C HIS A 34 -5.39 7.67 17.56
N ASP A 35 -5.50 8.16 16.33
CA ASP A 35 -6.35 9.28 15.96
C ASP A 35 -7.21 8.98 14.72
N GLU A 36 -8.41 9.54 14.72
CA GLU A 36 -9.40 9.35 13.66
C GLU A 36 -8.94 9.92 12.32
N LEU A 37 -8.23 11.05 12.36
CA LEU A 37 -7.78 11.74 11.16
C LEU A 37 -6.77 10.92 10.38
N SER A 38 -5.79 10.30 11.05
CA SER A 38 -4.83 9.37 10.45
C SER A 38 -5.55 8.17 9.83
N ALA A 39 -6.54 7.58 10.51
CA ALA A 39 -7.30 6.47 9.95
C ALA A 39 -8.04 6.86 8.66
N HIS A 40 -8.65 8.04 8.63
CA HIS A 40 -9.35 8.55 7.44
C HIS A 40 -8.39 8.97 6.31
N ARG A 41 -7.21 9.50 6.63
CA ARG A 41 -6.16 9.77 5.64
C ARG A 41 -5.67 8.48 5.01
N SER A 42 -5.33 7.49 5.83
CA SER A 42 -4.93 6.17 5.35
C SER A 42 -6.01 5.53 4.50
N LYS A 43 -7.29 5.63 4.90
CA LYS A 43 -8.41 5.13 4.10
C LYS A 43 -8.41 5.72 2.69
N ARG A 44 -8.21 7.03 2.55
CA ARG A 44 -8.18 7.70 1.23
C ARG A 44 -7.01 7.20 0.40
N VAL A 45 -5.81 7.14 0.97
CA VAL A 45 -4.60 6.66 0.27
C VAL A 45 -4.76 5.19 -0.13
N TRP A 46 -5.36 4.35 0.72
CA TRP A 46 -5.62 2.95 0.38
C TRP A 46 -6.56 2.81 -0.82
N VAL A 47 -7.64 3.61 -0.87
CA VAL A 47 -8.54 3.65 -2.04
C VAL A 47 -7.77 4.01 -3.30
N GLU A 48 -7.02 5.12 -3.26
CA GLU A 48 -6.23 5.61 -4.40
C GLU A 48 -5.21 4.57 -4.87
N THR A 49 -4.51 3.91 -3.94
CA THR A 49 -3.55 2.84 -4.24
C THR A 49 -4.24 1.64 -4.87
N PHE A 50 -5.38 1.19 -4.35
CA PHE A 50 -6.12 0.05 -4.91
C PHE A 50 -6.67 0.34 -6.31
N GLU A 51 -7.17 1.55 -6.54
CA GLU A 51 -7.67 1.99 -7.85
C GLU A 51 -6.54 2.12 -8.88
N SER A 52 -5.42 2.76 -8.50
CA SER A 52 -4.32 3.06 -9.43
C SER A 52 -3.41 1.87 -9.71
N HIS A 53 -3.04 1.07 -8.70
CA HIS A 53 -2.06 -0.01 -8.84
C HIS A 53 -2.69 -1.35 -9.23
N PHE A 54 -3.94 -1.57 -8.81
CA PHE A 54 -4.62 -2.86 -8.96
C PHE A 54 -5.92 -2.78 -9.76
N LEU A 55 -6.36 -1.58 -10.16
CA LEU A 55 -7.59 -1.34 -10.93
C LEU A 55 -8.84 -1.90 -10.24
N LEU A 56 -8.88 -1.81 -8.90
CA LEU A 56 -10.00 -2.30 -8.09
C LEU A 56 -11.03 -1.20 -7.84
N GLU A 57 -12.31 -1.55 -7.84
CA GLU A 57 -13.43 -0.64 -7.55
C GLU A 57 -13.94 -0.84 -6.11
N GLN A 58 -14.05 0.25 -5.34
CA GLN A 58 -14.60 0.22 -3.99
C GLN A 58 -16.10 -0.16 -4.01
N GLY A 59 -16.52 -1.06 -3.12
CA GLY A 59 -17.89 -1.56 -3.02
C GLY A 59 -18.12 -2.85 -3.82
N THR A 60 -17.51 -2.96 -5.00
CA THR A 60 -17.54 -4.17 -5.84
C THR A 60 -16.42 -5.14 -5.46
N ASP A 61 -15.17 -4.67 -5.49
CA ASP A 61 -13.99 -5.51 -5.31
C ASP A 61 -13.57 -5.60 -3.83
N TYR A 62 -13.71 -4.51 -3.08
CA TYR A 62 -13.32 -4.43 -1.68
C TYR A 62 -14.20 -3.46 -0.88
N GLN A 63 -14.21 -3.60 0.45
CA GLN A 63 -14.93 -2.72 1.37
C GLN A 63 -14.01 -2.19 2.45
N LEU A 64 -14.02 -0.88 2.67
CA LEU A 64 -13.24 -0.20 3.72
C LEU A 64 -14.15 0.37 4.79
N GLU A 65 -13.89 -0.02 6.04
CA GLU A 65 -14.55 0.53 7.22
C GLU A 65 -13.50 1.10 8.19
N VAL A 66 -13.81 2.25 8.81
CA VAL A 66 -13.07 2.76 9.97
C VAL A 66 -13.98 2.56 11.16
N LYS A 67 -13.49 1.85 12.18
CA LYS A 67 -14.21 1.61 13.43
C LYS A 67 -13.42 2.17 14.59
N LYS A 68 -14.11 2.88 15.47
CA LYS A 68 -13.57 3.25 16.77
C LYS A 68 -13.67 2.03 17.69
N GLU A 69 -12.56 1.63 18.28
CA GLU A 69 -12.46 0.56 19.25
C GLU A 69 -11.95 1.14 20.58
N ASP A 70 -12.80 1.09 21.60
CA ASP A 70 -12.46 1.52 22.94
C ASP A 70 -11.99 0.31 23.76
N THR A 71 -10.74 0.34 24.19
CA THR A 71 -10.18 -0.62 25.17
C THR A 71 -10.21 0.03 26.56
N GLU A 72 -10.09 -0.75 27.63
CA GLU A 72 -10.09 -0.24 29.02
C GLU A 72 -9.05 0.87 29.28
N LEU A 73 -7.94 0.87 28.54
CA LEU A 73 -6.82 1.78 28.73
C LEU A 73 -6.79 2.92 27.72
N GLU A 74 -7.17 2.66 26.46
CA GLU A 74 -6.96 3.57 25.34
C GLU A 74 -8.04 3.38 24.25
N THR A 75 -8.34 4.47 23.55
CA THR A 75 -9.20 4.50 22.36
C THR A 75 -8.35 4.40 21.10
N PHE A 76 -8.75 3.55 20.16
CA PHE A 76 -8.10 3.40 18.86
C PHE A 76 -9.10 3.47 17.72
N PHE A 77 -8.58 3.74 16.53
CA PHE A 77 -9.32 3.70 15.28
C PHE A 77 -8.72 2.61 14.41
N VAL A 78 -9.54 1.61 14.06
CA VAL A 78 -9.16 0.47 13.23
C VAL A 78 -9.72 0.68 11.83
N LEU A 79 -8.81 0.79 10.86
CA LEU A 79 -9.13 0.73 9.44
C LEU A 79 -9.10 -0.73 8.99
N ARG A 80 -10.21 -1.21 8.44
CA ARG A 80 -10.35 -2.57 7.94
C ARG A 80 -10.71 -2.56 6.46
N CYS A 81 -9.96 -3.29 5.64
CA CYS A 81 -10.26 -3.56 4.24
C CYS A 81 -10.57 -5.03 4.04
N LYS A 82 -11.79 -5.36 3.60
CA LYS A 82 -12.17 -6.71 3.22
C LYS A 82 -12.14 -6.85 1.69
N PHE A 83 -11.35 -7.80 1.19
CA PHE A 83 -11.24 -8.09 -0.24
C PHE A 83 -12.29 -9.14 -0.65
N ILE A 84 -13.19 -8.78 -1.57
CA ILE A 84 -14.40 -9.55 -1.89
C ILE A 84 -14.20 -10.32 -3.20
N SER A 85 -13.86 -9.61 -4.27
CA SER A 85 -13.77 -10.18 -5.62
C SER A 85 -12.49 -10.99 -5.84
N ALA A 86 -12.45 -11.77 -6.93
CA ALA A 86 -11.26 -12.52 -7.32
C ALA A 86 -10.07 -11.60 -7.62
N CYS A 87 -10.29 -10.46 -8.29
CA CYS A 87 -9.24 -9.48 -8.58
C CYS A 87 -8.67 -8.88 -7.28
N ALA A 88 -9.55 -8.53 -6.34
CA ALA A 88 -9.17 -8.02 -5.03
C ALA A 88 -8.35 -9.04 -4.22
N ARG A 89 -8.76 -10.31 -4.20
CA ARG A 89 -8.00 -11.38 -3.53
C ARG A 89 -6.61 -11.59 -4.14
N TYR A 90 -6.50 -11.45 -5.46
CA TYR A 90 -5.20 -11.52 -6.13
C TYR A 90 -4.31 -10.32 -5.78
N ALA A 91 -4.86 -9.11 -5.72
CA ALA A 91 -4.13 -7.94 -5.23
C ALA A 91 -3.63 -8.15 -3.79
N PHE A 92 -4.48 -8.65 -2.90
CA PHE A 92 -4.08 -9.02 -1.53
C PHE A 92 -2.93 -10.04 -1.51
N TRP A 93 -3.00 -11.07 -2.36
CA TRP A 93 -1.90 -12.04 -2.51
C TRP A 93 -0.62 -11.36 -2.98
N ARG A 94 -0.69 -10.45 -3.98
CA ARG A 94 0.48 -9.73 -4.46
C ARG A 94 1.14 -8.90 -3.36
N ILE A 95 0.35 -8.17 -2.58
CA ILE A 95 0.86 -7.36 -1.46
C ILE A 95 1.51 -8.27 -0.40
N THR A 96 0.81 -9.32 0.05
CA THR A 96 1.31 -10.22 1.11
C THR A 96 2.48 -11.12 0.71
N ASN A 97 2.78 -11.25 -0.59
CA ASN A 97 3.91 -12.02 -1.12
C ASN A 97 5.00 -11.11 -1.74
N GLN A 98 5.02 -9.82 -1.38
CA GLN A 98 6.03 -8.85 -1.82
C GLN A 98 6.14 -8.74 -3.36
N GLN A 99 5.04 -8.97 -4.08
CA GLN A 99 4.95 -8.84 -5.55
C GLN A 99 4.46 -7.44 -5.99
N ALA A 100 4.28 -6.54 -5.04
CA ALA A 100 3.95 -5.13 -5.23
C ALA A 100 4.51 -4.30 -4.06
N PRO A 101 5.84 -4.31 -3.84
CA PRO A 101 6.48 -3.64 -2.70
C PRO A 101 6.18 -2.14 -2.65
N GLU A 102 6.04 -1.49 -3.82
CA GLU A 102 5.67 -0.09 -3.94
C GLU A 102 4.28 0.19 -3.32
N ALA A 103 3.29 -0.64 -3.65
CA ALA A 103 1.96 -0.50 -3.10
C ALA A 103 1.95 -0.83 -1.60
N GLN A 104 2.70 -1.85 -1.19
CA GLN A 104 2.84 -2.20 0.23
C GLN A 104 3.40 -1.03 1.05
N TYR A 105 4.49 -0.41 0.59
CA TYR A 105 5.10 0.75 1.25
C TYR A 105 4.11 1.91 1.38
N VAL A 106 3.39 2.24 0.30
CA VAL A 106 2.38 3.31 0.31
C VAL A 106 1.25 3.02 1.30
N LEU A 107 0.80 1.76 1.40
CA LEU A 107 -0.24 1.37 2.37
C LEU A 107 0.24 1.52 3.81
N GLU A 108 1.48 1.09 4.10
CA GLU A 108 2.14 1.16 5.42
C GLU A 108 2.39 2.60 5.88
N THR A 109 2.79 3.47 4.97
CA THR A 109 3.09 4.88 5.24
C THR A 109 1.89 5.82 5.05
N ALA A 110 0.71 5.29 4.70
CA ALA A 110 -0.48 6.05 4.32
C ALA A 110 -0.98 7.08 5.36
N HIS A 111 -0.60 6.89 6.63
CA HIS A 111 -0.97 7.76 7.73
C HIS A 111 -0.05 8.99 7.87
N ILE A 112 1.17 8.89 7.35
CA ILE A 112 2.16 9.96 7.38
C ILE A 112 1.71 11.03 6.38
N PRO A 113 1.50 12.28 6.83
CA PRO A 113 1.17 13.34 5.90
C PRO A 113 2.30 13.52 4.88
N PHE A 114 1.97 13.50 3.59
CA PHE A 114 2.91 13.84 2.52
C PHE A 114 3.44 15.25 2.75
N THR A 115 4.71 15.35 3.13
CA THR A 115 5.50 16.57 2.99
C THR A 115 6.19 16.50 1.62
N ASP A 116 6.49 17.64 1.00
CA ASP A 116 7.19 17.65 -0.31
C ASP A 116 8.55 16.92 -0.26
N GLU A 117 9.11 16.72 0.94
CA GLU A 117 10.34 15.97 1.20
C GLU A 117 10.15 14.45 1.19
N SER A 118 8.92 13.91 1.36
CA SER A 118 8.68 12.46 1.48
C SER A 118 8.98 11.68 0.20
N TRP A 119 8.95 12.36 -0.97
CA TRP A 119 9.35 11.75 -2.24
C TRP A 119 10.84 11.39 -2.27
N LEU A 120 11.68 12.16 -1.59
CA LEU A 120 13.12 11.88 -1.51
C LEU A 120 13.39 10.63 -0.66
N ASP A 121 12.61 10.42 0.41
CA ASP A 121 12.73 9.24 1.26
C ASP A 121 12.34 7.95 0.52
N PHE A 122 11.31 7.98 -0.33
CA PHE A 122 10.92 6.84 -1.15
C PHE A 122 12.06 6.38 -2.09
N HIS A 123 12.75 7.32 -2.74
CA HIS A 123 13.90 7.02 -3.59
C HIS A 123 15.19 6.69 -2.80
N ALA A 124 15.25 7.10 -1.53
CA ALA A 124 16.39 6.81 -0.67
C ALA A 124 16.40 5.37 -0.13
N SER A 125 15.24 4.70 -0.03
CA SER A 125 15.12 3.31 0.43
C SER A 125 15.94 2.35 -0.44
N SER A 126 16.92 1.70 0.19
CA SER A 126 17.92 0.84 -0.49
C SER A 126 17.29 -0.32 -1.25
N ASP A 127 16.16 -0.80 -0.77
CA ASP A 127 15.40 -1.96 -1.22
C ASP A 127 14.58 -1.68 -2.49
N LEU A 128 14.38 -0.40 -2.84
CA LEU A 128 13.69 0.01 -4.08
C LEU A 128 14.66 0.34 -5.22
N ARG A 129 15.97 0.44 -4.95
CA ARG A 129 16.97 0.85 -5.95
C ARG A 129 17.26 -0.20 -7.03
N GLU A 130 16.95 -1.48 -6.80
CA GLU A 130 17.22 -2.55 -7.78
C GLU A 130 16.30 -2.54 -9.00
N PHE A 131 15.18 -1.80 -8.97
CA PHE A 131 14.22 -1.75 -10.09
C PHE A 131 14.43 -0.58 -11.06
N THR A 132 15.25 0.40 -10.68
CA THR A 132 15.69 1.51 -11.54
C THR A 132 17.09 1.22 -12.07
N THR A 133 17.25 0.15 -12.84
CA THR A 133 18.37 0.07 -13.77
C THR A 133 18.11 1.08 -14.88
N GLU A 134 18.76 2.23 -14.74
CA GLU A 134 18.90 3.26 -15.75
C GLU A 134 19.53 2.65 -17.02
N GLU A 135 18.71 2.13 -17.93
CA GLU A 135 19.05 2.25 -19.34
C GLU A 135 18.93 3.74 -19.66
N GLU A 136 20.07 4.43 -19.59
CA GLU A 136 20.27 5.77 -20.12
C GLU A 136 19.72 5.84 -21.55
N PHE A 137 18.45 6.27 -21.68
CA PHE A 137 17.94 6.75 -22.96
C PHE A 137 18.66 8.06 -23.24
N GLU A 138 19.77 7.96 -23.98
CA GLU A 138 20.47 9.10 -24.56
C GLU A 138 19.48 9.87 -25.45
N VAL A 139 18.84 10.90 -24.90
CA VAL A 139 17.93 11.79 -25.63
C VAL A 139 18.78 12.65 -26.54
N LYS A 140 18.99 12.19 -27.77
CA LYS A 140 19.51 13.05 -28.84
C LYS A 140 18.46 14.10 -29.17
N ASP A 141 18.81 15.35 -28.89
CA ASP A 141 18.09 16.55 -29.25
C ASP A 141 17.56 16.48 -30.69
N SER A 142 16.24 16.41 -30.83
CA SER A 142 15.54 16.73 -32.08
C SER A 142 14.45 17.74 -31.77
N PRO A 143 14.51 18.95 -32.34
CA PRO A 143 13.46 19.93 -32.20
C PRO A 143 12.37 19.68 -33.24
N LEU A 144 11.14 20.02 -32.87
CA LEU A 144 9.91 20.13 -33.67
C LEU A 144 9.04 18.88 -33.86
N SER A 145 7.89 18.97 -33.17
CA SER A 145 6.49 18.77 -33.63
C SER A 145 5.73 17.89 -32.64
N VAL A 146 4.86 18.54 -31.85
CA VAL A 146 4.00 17.88 -30.87
C VAL A 146 2.72 17.48 -31.59
N ASP A 147 2.70 16.27 -32.15
CA ASP A 147 1.47 15.55 -32.38
C ASP A 147 1.09 14.80 -31.09
N LEU A 148 -0.05 15.19 -30.52
CA LEU A 148 -0.68 14.56 -29.37
C LEU A 148 -1.24 13.18 -29.78
N GLU A 149 -0.37 12.17 -29.85
CA GLU A 149 -0.81 10.78 -29.82
C GLU A 149 -0.79 10.26 -28.37
N THR A 150 -1.99 10.04 -27.84
CA THR A 150 -2.25 9.24 -26.65
C THR A 150 -1.51 7.90 -26.74
N LYS A 151 -0.41 7.77 -25.97
CA LYS A 151 0.27 6.50 -25.75
C LYS A 151 -0.65 5.57 -24.95
N SER A 152 -1.42 4.76 -25.68
CA SER A 152 -2.06 3.56 -25.17
C SER A 152 -0.97 2.64 -24.61
N VAL A 153 -0.89 2.50 -23.28
CA VAL A 153 -0.12 1.45 -22.62
C VAL A 153 -0.64 0.11 -23.12
N ARG A 154 0.10 -0.52 -24.04
CA ARG A 154 -0.20 -1.87 -24.50
C ARG A 154 0.12 -2.83 -23.36
N VAL A 155 -0.88 -3.08 -22.52
CA VAL A 155 -0.85 -4.20 -21.57
C VAL A 155 -0.62 -5.47 -22.38
N ASN A 156 0.48 -6.15 -22.09
CA ASN A 156 0.90 -7.34 -22.81
C ASN A 156 -0.17 -8.44 -22.64
N ARG A 157 -1.01 -8.63 -23.66
CA ARG A 157 -2.13 -9.60 -23.64
C ARG A 157 -1.69 -11.04 -23.32
N ASN A 158 -0.41 -11.36 -23.50
CA ASN A 158 0.14 -12.67 -23.14
C ASN A 158 0.24 -12.88 -21.63
N TRP A 159 0.39 -11.80 -20.85
CA TRP A 159 0.40 -11.88 -19.39
C TRP A 159 -0.97 -12.27 -18.83
N PHE A 160 -2.05 -11.66 -19.35
CA PHE A 160 -3.43 -11.98 -18.97
C PHE A 160 -3.81 -13.44 -19.23
N LYS A 161 -3.42 -14.02 -20.37
CA LYS A 161 -3.69 -15.43 -20.68
C LYS A 161 -2.94 -16.40 -19.76
N LYS A 162 -1.69 -16.07 -19.42
CA LYS A 162 -0.90 -16.87 -18.47
C LYS A 162 -1.49 -16.78 -17.05
N PHE A 163 -2.05 -15.62 -16.70
CA PHE A 163 -2.73 -15.37 -15.44
C PHE A 163 -4.03 -16.17 -15.29
N GLU A 164 -4.93 -16.14 -16.30
CA GLU A 164 -6.16 -16.95 -16.29
C GLU A 164 -5.87 -18.44 -16.08
N THR A 165 -4.80 -18.95 -16.71
CA THR A 165 -4.40 -20.36 -16.58
C THR A 165 -3.94 -20.72 -15.17
N ILE A 166 -3.35 -19.78 -14.43
CA ILE A 166 -2.88 -19.99 -13.05
C ILE A 166 -4.06 -19.92 -12.07
N VAL A 167 -4.94 -18.93 -12.24
CA VAL A 167 -6.14 -18.79 -11.41
C VAL A 167 -7.04 -20.03 -11.56
N ASP A 168 -7.24 -20.53 -12.77
CA ASP A 168 -8.03 -21.75 -13.02
C ASP A 168 -7.45 -22.99 -12.33
N LYS A 169 -6.12 -23.11 -12.27
CA LYS A 169 -5.45 -24.22 -11.58
C LYS A 169 -5.62 -24.12 -10.07
N ILE A 170 -5.54 -22.92 -9.53
CA ILE A 170 -5.71 -22.66 -8.10
C ILE A 170 -7.17 -22.95 -7.70
N VAL A 171 -8.15 -22.42 -8.43
CA VAL A 171 -9.57 -22.67 -8.15
C VAL A 171 -9.90 -24.16 -8.18
N LYS A 172 -9.38 -24.91 -9.17
CA LYS A 172 -9.58 -26.37 -9.26
C LYS A 172 -8.90 -27.17 -8.14
N SER A 173 -7.91 -26.60 -7.46
CA SER A 173 -7.25 -27.26 -6.32
C SER A 173 -7.99 -27.10 -5.00
N PHE A 174 -8.99 -26.20 -4.94
CA PHE A 174 -9.78 -25.89 -3.75
C PHE A 174 -11.21 -26.47 -3.79
N ASP A 175 -11.55 -27.29 -4.78
CA ASP A 175 -12.82 -28.02 -4.84
C ASP A 175 -12.59 -29.48 -4.39
N PRO A 176 -12.74 -29.81 -3.09
CA PRO A 176 -12.74 -31.19 -2.65
C PRO A 176 -14.12 -31.78 -2.96
N HIS A 177 -14.14 -32.83 -3.77
CA HIS A 177 -15.29 -33.71 -3.92
C HIS A 177 -15.82 -34.20 -2.57
#